data_AF-A0A3G4VEF3-F1
#
_entry.id   AF-A0A3G4VEF3-F1
#
_cell.length_a   1.000
_cell.length_b   1.000
_cell.length_c   1.000
_cell.angle_alpha   90.00
_cell.angle_beta   90.00
_cell.angle_gamma   90.00
#
_symmetry.space_group_name_H-M   'P 1'
#
loop_
_entity.id
_entity.type
_entity.pdbx_description
1 polymer ?
#
loop_
_entity_poly.entity_id
_entity_poly.type
_entity_poly.pdbx_seq_one_letter_code
_entity_poly.pdbx_strand_id
1 'polypeptide(L)' 'MPDLFDHASGIETKQTEMALAKQLAASAKAKAEHPNGETHCVECGEEIPAARRKYLPHCCTCVACQELLEKRAKR' A
#
# COMPACT_ATOMS: atom_id res chain seq x y z
N MET A 1 -41.59 10.60 -2.26
CA MET A 1 -40.47 11.55 -2.04
C MET A 1 -39.17 10.85 -2.41
N PRO A 2 -38.55 11.18 -3.55
CA PRO A 2 -37.30 10.60 -4.05
C PRO A 2 -36.01 11.20 -3.46
N ASP A 3 -36.14 12.29 -2.69
CA ASP A 3 -35.04 13.15 -2.25
C ASP A 3 -34.03 12.47 -1.30
N LEU A 4 -34.45 11.45 -0.54
CA LEU A 4 -33.57 10.79 0.44
C LEU A 4 -32.69 9.68 -0.15
N PHE A 5 -33.14 9.02 -1.23
CA PHE A 5 -32.44 7.89 -1.85
C PHE A 5 -31.36 8.35 -2.85
N ASP A 6 -31.59 9.50 -3.49
CA ASP A 6 -30.66 10.09 -4.45
C ASP A 6 -29.38 10.61 -3.78
N HIS A 7 -29.53 11.26 -2.61
CA HIS A 7 -28.38 11.69 -1.80
C HIS A 7 -27.57 10.52 -1.24
N ALA A 8 -28.20 9.41 -0.84
CA ALA A 8 -27.48 8.23 -0.35
C ALA A 8 -26.57 7.62 -1.44
N SER A 9 -27.09 7.49 -2.66
CA SER A 9 -26.33 6.94 -3.80
C SER A 9 -25.14 7.82 -4.19
N GLY A 10 -25.30 9.14 -4.10
CA GLY A 10 -24.24 10.10 -4.38
C GLY A 10 -23.11 10.11 -3.33
N ILE A 11 -23.39 9.74 -2.07
CA ILE A 11 -22.35 9.61 -1.04
C ILE A 11 -21.56 8.31 -1.24
N GLU A 12 -22.24 7.21 -1.57
CA GLU A 12 -21.58 5.91 -1.77
C GLU A 12 -20.64 5.90 -2.98
N THR A 13 -21.05 6.52 -4.09
CA THR A 13 -20.15 6.72 -5.26
C THR A 13 -18.92 7.54 -4.89
N LYS A 14 -19.10 8.63 -4.14
CA LYS A 14 -17.98 9.48 -3.66
C LYS A 14 -17.04 8.76 -2.71
N GLN A 15 -17.56 7.87 -1.88
CA GLN A 15 -16.73 7.09 -0.97
C GLN A 15 -15.95 5.99 -1.69
N THR A 16 -16.57 5.33 -2.67
CA THR A 16 -15.88 4.29 -3.46
C THR A 16 -14.76 4.89 -4.32
N GLU A 17 -15.00 6.02 -5.01
CA GLU A 17 -13.95 6.71 -5.77
C GLU A 17 -12.79 7.16 -4.86
N MET A 18 -13.08 7.72 -3.68
CA MET A 18 -12.05 8.18 -2.76
C MET A 18 -11.23 7.02 -2.19
N ALA A 19 -11.85 5.89 -1.88
CA ALA A 19 -11.15 4.70 -1.41
C ALA A 19 -10.20 4.17 -2.48
N LEU A 20 -10.67 4.07 -3.72
CA LEU A 20 -9.87 3.59 -4.85
C LEU A 20 -8.69 4.54 -5.14
N ALA A 21 -8.94 5.84 -5.16
CA ALA A 21 -7.89 6.85 -5.34
C ALA A 21 -6.82 6.80 -4.24
N LYS A 22 -7.22 6.61 -2.97
CA LYS A 22 -6.27 6.46 -1.85
C LYS A 22 -5.40 5.22 -1.99
N GLN A 23 -5.97 4.08 -2.39
CA GLN A 23 -5.19 2.85 -2.58
C GLN A 23 -4.19 2.99 -3.72
N LEU A 24 -4.60 3.57 -4.85
CA LEU A 24 -3.70 3.87 -5.97
C LEU A 24 -2.57 4.81 -5.54
N ALA A 25 -2.89 5.91 -4.85
CA ALA A 25 -1.90 6.87 -4.39
C ALA A 25 -0.89 6.26 -3.41
N ALA A 26 -1.32 5.42 -2.47
CA ALA A 26 -0.43 4.73 -1.53
C ALA A 26 0.54 3.79 -2.27
N SER A 27 0.06 3.03 -3.24
CA SER A 27 0.90 2.13 -4.04
C SER A 27 1.87 2.88 -4.97
N ALA A 28 1.45 4.03 -5.52
CA ALA A 28 2.28 4.86 -6.39
C ALA A 28 3.41 5.55 -5.62
N LYS A 29 3.15 6.01 -4.38
CA LYS A 29 4.17 6.58 -3.50
C LYS A 29 5.27 5.57 -3.19
N ALA A 30 4.89 4.38 -2.71
CA ALA A 30 5.84 3.32 -2.39
C ALA A 30 6.73 2.92 -3.58
N LYS A 31 6.21 2.97 -4.81
CA LYS A 31 6.96 2.71 -6.04
C LYS A 31 7.93 3.85 -6.41
N ALA A 32 7.57 5.10 -6.13
CA ALA A 32 8.40 6.27 -6.44
C ALA A 32 9.56 6.46 -5.47
N GLU A 33 9.38 6.09 -4.21
CA GLU A 33 10.37 6.26 -3.14
C GLU A 33 11.59 5.35 -3.31
N HIS A 34 11.39 4.14 -3.87
CA HIS A 34 12.46 3.15 -4.01
C HIS A 34 12.44 2.46 -5.39
N PRO A 35 12.89 3.13 -6.46
CA PRO A 35 12.74 2.62 -7.82
C PRO A 35 13.54 1.34 -8.12
N ASN A 36 14.65 1.11 -7.41
CA ASN A 36 15.54 -0.05 -7.63
C ASN A 36 15.50 -1.10 -6.53
N GLY A 37 14.75 -0.85 -5.44
CA GLY A 37 14.76 -1.69 -4.24
C GLY A 37 16.14 -1.81 -3.60
N GLU A 38 16.24 -2.56 -2.51
CA GLU A 38 17.53 -2.81 -1.84
C GLU A 38 17.85 -4.30 -1.77
N THR A 39 19.14 -4.62 -1.75
CA THR A 39 19.58 -6.00 -1.55
C THR A 39 19.44 -6.40 -0.08
N HIS A 40 19.60 -5.46 0.83
CA HIS A 40 19.51 -5.71 2.26
C HIS A 40 18.34 -4.90 2.83
N CYS A 41 17.71 -5.45 3.86
CA CYS A 41 16.61 -4.79 4.55
C CYS A 41 17.13 -3.54 5.29
N VAL A 42 16.49 -2.40 5.09
CA VAL A 42 16.87 -1.15 5.79
C VAL A 42 16.65 -1.16 7.30
N GLU A 43 15.70 -1.97 7.78
CA GLU A 43 15.40 -2.06 9.22
C GLU A 43 16.30 -3.02 9.98
N CYS A 44 16.52 -4.25 9.48
CA CYS A 44 17.30 -5.27 10.18
C CYS A 44 18.67 -5.59 9.55
N GLY A 45 18.95 -5.11 8.32
CA GLY A 45 20.18 -5.41 7.59
C GLY A 45 20.22 -6.79 6.92
N GLU A 46 19.18 -7.60 7.06
CA GLU A 46 19.15 -8.98 6.52
C GLU A 46 18.92 -9.01 5.01
N GLU A 47 19.38 -10.07 4.34
CA GLU A 47 19.21 -10.20 2.89
C GLU A 47 17.73 -10.33 2.49
N ILE A 48 17.29 -9.49 1.54
CA ILE A 48 15.92 -9.57 1.02
C ILE A 48 15.81 -10.79 0.10
N PRO A 49 14.87 -11.72 0.35
CA PRO A 49 14.74 -12.94 -0.43
C PRO A 49 14.49 -12.65 -1.91
N ALA A 50 15.17 -13.38 -2.79
CA ALA A 50 15.10 -13.18 -4.25
C ALA A 50 13.66 -13.26 -4.81
N ALA A 51 12.81 -14.09 -4.20
CA ALA A 51 11.39 -14.16 -4.54
C ALA A 51 10.69 -12.80 -4.37
N ARG A 52 10.93 -12.08 -3.27
CA ARG A 52 10.37 -10.73 -3.09
C ARG A 52 10.92 -9.75 -4.11
N ARG A 53 12.24 -9.72 -4.35
CA ARG A 53 12.82 -8.81 -5.35
C ARG A 53 12.26 -9.04 -6.76
N LYS A 54 11.91 -10.29 -7.10
CA LYS A 54 11.29 -10.64 -8.38
C LYS A 54 9.87 -10.09 -8.54
N TYR A 55 9.04 -10.17 -7.50
CA TYR A 55 7.64 -9.69 -7.56
C TYR A 55 7.48 -8.21 -7.18
N LEU A 56 8.36 -7.71 -6.31
CA LEU A 56 8.36 -6.37 -5.74
C LEU A 56 9.77 -5.78 -5.86
N PRO A 57 10.15 -5.28 -7.06
CA PRO A 57 11.49 -4.73 -7.30
C PRO A 57 11.78 -3.45 -6.49
N HIS A 58 10.76 -2.83 -5.89
CA HIS A 58 10.84 -1.62 -5.07
C HIS A 58 10.81 -1.92 -3.56
N CYS A 59 11.00 -3.19 -3.17
CA CYS A 59 10.98 -3.60 -1.77
C CYS A 59 12.32 -3.30 -1.08
N CYS A 60 12.28 -2.59 0.05
CA CYS A 60 13.46 -2.24 0.86
C CYS A 60 13.47 -2.89 2.25
N THR A 61 12.44 -3.66 2.61
CA THR A 61 12.34 -4.35 3.90
C THR A 61 12.19 -5.85 3.70
N CYS A 62 12.71 -6.65 4.64
CA CYS A 62 12.51 -8.10 4.63
C CYS A 62 11.04 -8.44 4.96
N VAL A 63 10.64 -9.69 4.71
CA VAL A 63 9.27 -10.16 5.00
C VAL A 63 8.90 -9.90 6.47
N ALA A 64 9.78 -10.24 7.41
CA ALA A 64 9.52 -10.09 8.84
C ALA A 64 9.30 -8.62 9.25
N CYS A 65 10.13 -7.71 8.76
CA CYS A 65 9.98 -6.26 9.02
C CYS A 65 8.72 -5.71 8.35
N GLN A 66 8.42 -6.10 7.11
CA GLN A 66 7.20 -5.69 6.43
C GLN A 66 5.95 -6.13 7.21
N GLU A 67 5.91 -7.39 7.69
CA GLU A 67 4.80 -7.88 8.50
C GLU A 67 4.62 -7.12 9.83
N LEU A 68 5.73 -6.72 10.47
CA LEU A 68 5.71 -5.89 11.67
C LEU A 68 5.13 -4.49 11.39
N LEU A 69 5.54 -3.87 10.28
CA LEU A 69 5.02 -2.56 9.85
C LEU A 69 3.53 -2.63 9.52
N GLU A 70 3.09 -3.66 8.81
CA GLU A 70 1.67 -3.87 8.50
C GLU A 70 0.83 -4.12 9.77
N LYS A 71 1.37 -4.90 10.72
CA LYS A 71 0.72 -5.10 12.04
C LYS A 71 0.61 -3.80 12.82
N ARG A 72 1.61 -2.91 12.75
CA ARG A 72 1.56 -1.58 13.38
C ARG A 72 0.57 -0.66 12.68
N ALA A 73 0.48 -0.69 11.35
CA ALA A 73 -0.44 0.15 10.58
C ALA A 73 -1.92 -0.28 10.73
N LYS A 74 -2.17 -1.53 11.10
CA LYS A 74 -3.52 -2.06 11.36
C LYS A 74 -4.01 -1.81 12.80
N ARG A 75 -3.16 -1.27 13.68
CA ARG A 75 -3.47 -1.02 15.09
C ARG A 75 -3.90 0.43 15.30
#